data_AF-A0A2T8HYZ1-F1
#
_entry.id   AF-A0A2T8HYZ1-F1
#
_cell.length_a   1.000
_cell.length_b   1.000
_cell.length_c   1.000
_cell.angle_alpha   90.00
_cell.angle_beta   90.00
_cell.angle_gamma   90.00
#
_symmetry.space_group_name_H-M   'P 1'
#
loop_
_entity.id
_entity.type
_entity.pdbx_description
1 polymer ?
#
loop_
_entity_poly.entity_id
_entity_poly.type
_entity_poly.pdbx_seq_one_letter_code
_entity_poly.pdbx_strand_id
1 'polypeptide(L)'
;MMFDEWWVWVAAGLALGIVELLVPGFLFAGFAIGAVLTGAIIGLGIPGAGWMNVTPVNALLVFAVLSVVAWLSMRAIVGVRHGQVKRIDRDINDN
;
A
#
# COMPACT_ATOMS: atom_id res chain seq x y z
N MET A 1 -17.83 7.28 -16.38
CA MET A 1 -18.27 7.34 -14.98
C MET A 1 -18.12 5.94 -14.42
N MET A 2 -16.86 5.51 -14.23
CA MET A 2 -16.51 4.17 -13.71
C MET A 2 -15.60 4.28 -12.48
N PHE A 3 -14.96 5.43 -12.30
CA PHE A 3 -14.04 5.70 -11.18
C PHE A 3 -14.78 6.11 -9.91
N ASP A 4 -16.07 6.48 -10.01
CA ASP A 4 -16.93 6.79 -8.86
C ASP A 4 -17.51 5.51 -8.24
N GLU A 5 -17.38 4.37 -8.94
CA GLU A 5 -17.76 3.06 -8.45
C GLU A 5 -16.66 2.47 -7.56
N TRP A 6 -16.99 2.28 -6.28
CA TRP A 6 -16.08 1.73 -5.27
C TRP A 6 -15.46 0.37 -5.67
N TRP A 7 -16.22 -0.47 -6.39
CA TRP A 7 -15.76 -1.81 -6.76
C TRP A 7 -14.65 -1.77 -7.82
N VAL A 8 -14.57 -0.72 -8.64
CA VAL A 8 -13.51 -0.55 -9.64
C VAL A 8 -12.16 -0.36 -8.95
N TRP A 9 -12.13 0.41 -7.87
CA TRP A 9 -10.95 0.59 -7.03
C TRP A 9 -10.51 -0.71 -6.35
N VAL A 10 -11.47 -1.48 -5.82
CA VAL A 10 -11.17 -2.78 -5.21
C VAL A 10 -10.63 -3.77 -6.24
N ALA A 11 -11.23 -3.82 -7.44
CA ALA A 11 -10.76 -4.66 -8.53
C ALA A 11 -9.35 -4.26 -9.02
N ALA A 12 -9.09 -2.96 -9.15
CA ALA A 12 -7.75 -2.44 -9.48
C ALA A 12 -6.73 -2.79 -8.39
N GLY A 13 -7.10 -2.66 -7.12
CA GLY A 13 -6.25 -3.04 -5.99
C GLY A 13 -5.92 -4.53 -5.98
N LEU A 14 -6.90 -5.39 -6.27
CA LEU A 14 -6.69 -6.83 -6.41
C LEU A 14 -5.72 -7.14 -7.56
N ALA A 15 -5.90 -6.50 -8.72
CA ALA A 15 -5.00 -6.68 -9.87
C ALA A 15 -3.56 -6.26 -9.53
N LEU A 16 -3.38 -5.13 -8.84
CA LEU A 16 -2.06 -4.68 -8.35
C LEU A 16 -1.45 -5.68 -7.35
N GLY A 17 -2.26 -6.23 -6.45
CA GLY A 17 -1.83 -7.27 -5.52
C GLY A 17 -1.35 -8.54 -6.22
N ILE A 18 -2.00 -8.94 -7.32
CA ILE A 18 -1.56 -10.07 -8.15
C ILE A 18 -0.22 -9.76 -8.83
N VAL A 19 -0.02 -8.53 -9.32
CA VAL A 19 1.25 -8.11 -9.95
C VAL A 19 2.41 -8.18 -8.96
N GLU A 20 2.20 -7.84 -7.69
CA GLU A 20 3.23 -7.97 -6.64
C GLU A 20 3.75 -9.42 -6.49
N LEU A 21 2.91 -10.43 -6.72
CA LEU A 21 3.33 -11.83 -6.67
C LEU A 21 4.35 -12.18 -7.76
N LEU A 22 4.35 -11.44 -8.88
CA LEU A 22 5.28 -11.60 -9.99
C LEU A 22 6.54 -10.74 -9.81
N VAL A 23 6.41 -9.59 -9.15
CA VAL A 23 7.50 -8.61 -8.96
C VAL A 23 7.60 -8.25 -7.47
N PRO A 24 8.43 -8.97 -6.69
CA PRO A 24 8.56 -8.72 -5.27
C PRO A 24 9.30 -7.40 -5.00
N GLY A 25 8.65 -6.45 -4.34
CA GLY A 25 9.23 -5.14 -4.02
C GLY A 25 8.45 -4.25 -3.03
N PHE A 26 7.30 -4.72 -2.53
CA PHE A 26 6.34 -4.00 -1.69
C PHE A 26 5.69 -2.76 -2.34
N LEU A 27 6.01 -2.46 -3.61
CA LEU A 27 5.53 -1.26 -4.29
C LEU A 27 4.05 -1.43 -4.70
N PHE A 28 3.73 -2.51 -5.40
CA PHE A 28 2.36 -2.77 -5.86
C PHE A 28 1.46 -3.16 -4.70
N ALA A 29 2.00 -3.78 -3.64
CA ALA A 29 1.28 -3.96 -2.38
C ALA A 29 0.80 -2.62 -1.80
N GLY A 30 1.65 -1.58 -1.82
CA GLY A 30 1.29 -0.25 -1.32
C GLY A 30 0.16 0.38 -2.13
N PHE A 31 0.24 0.22 -3.45
CA PHE A 31 -0.79 0.68 -4.37
C PHE A 31 -2.09 -0.11 -4.22
N ALA A 32 -2.02 -1.43 -3.99
CA ALA A 32 -3.20 -2.25 -3.75
C ALA A 32 -3.97 -1.79 -2.51
N ILE A 33 -3.25 -1.53 -1.41
CA ILE A 33 -3.83 -0.98 -0.18
C ILE A 33 -4.44 0.41 -0.45
N GLY A 34 -3.69 1.29 -1.12
CA GLY A 34 -4.19 2.62 -1.49
C GLY A 34 -5.48 2.56 -2.30
N ALA A 35 -5.58 1.65 -3.26
CA ALA A 35 -6.77 1.47 -4.09
C ALA A 35 -7.96 0.97 -3.26
N VAL A 36 -7.77 -0.03 -2.41
CA VAL A 36 -8.84 -0.55 -1.54
C VAL A 36 -9.34 0.54 -0.58
N LEU A 37 -8.44 1.34 0.00
CA LEU A 37 -8.83 2.43 0.89
C LEU A 37 -9.58 3.53 0.15
N THR A 38 -9.14 3.94 -1.04
CA THR A 38 -9.89 4.89 -1.88
C THR A 38 -11.28 4.36 -2.22
N GLY A 39 -11.37 3.09 -2.62
CA GLY A 39 -12.65 2.42 -2.87
C GLY A 39 -13.54 2.39 -1.63
N ALA A 40 -12.98 2.11 -0.45
CA ALA A 40 -13.73 2.12 0.81
C ALA A 40 -14.26 3.51 1.16
N ILE A 41 -13.48 4.58 0.97
CA ILE A 41 -13.94 5.96 1.21
C ILE A 41 -15.14 6.30 0.32
N ILE A 42 -15.06 5.93 -0.96
CA ILE A 42 -16.12 6.14 -1.94
C ILE A 42 -17.36 5.29 -1.61
N GLY A 43 -17.17 4.00 -1.33
CA GLY A 43 -18.27 3.04 -1.09
C GLY A 43 -18.99 3.25 0.24
N LEU A 44 -18.28 3.72 1.28
CA LEU A 44 -18.87 4.07 2.58
C LEU A 44 -19.51 5.45 2.59
N GLY A 45 -19.28 6.28 1.56
CA GLY A 45 -19.87 7.62 1.46
C GLY A 45 -19.48 8.53 2.63
N ILE A 46 -18.20 8.57 2.99
CA ILE A 46 -17.73 9.32 4.16
C ILE A 46 -18.15 10.81 4.04
N PRO A 47 -18.81 11.38 5.07
CA PRO A 47 -19.19 12.80 5.06
C PRO A 47 -17.98 13.69 4.81
N GLY A 48 -18.08 14.59 3.84
CA GLY A 48 -16.97 15.48 3.44
C GLY A 48 -16.01 14.89 2.41
N ALA A 49 -16.15 13.63 1.98
CA ALA A 49 -15.34 13.03 0.91
C ALA A 49 -15.94 13.20 -0.49
N GLY A 50 -17.13 13.81 -0.63
CA GLY A 50 -17.83 13.94 -1.91
C GLY A 50 -17.06 14.69 -3.00
N TRP A 51 -16.10 15.53 -2.63
CA TRP A 51 -15.21 16.22 -3.58
C TRP A 51 -14.32 15.26 -4.38
N MET A 52 -14.07 14.05 -3.87
CA MET A 52 -13.27 13.03 -4.55
C MET A 52 -13.93 12.54 -5.84
N ASN A 53 -15.26 12.49 -5.87
CA ASN A 53 -16.05 11.96 -6.99
C ASN A 53 -16.38 13.02 -8.05
N VAL A 54 -15.95 14.28 -7.85
CA VAL A 54 -16.22 15.37 -8.82
C VAL A 54 -15.38 15.20 -10.08
N THR A 55 -14.16 14.68 -9.94
CA THR A 55 -13.23 14.45 -11.06
C THR A 55 -12.32 13.25 -10.76
N PRO A 56 -11.93 12.47 -11.79
CA PRO A 56 -11.00 11.36 -11.62
C PRO A 56 -9.68 11.77 -10.95
N VAL A 57 -9.24 13.01 -11.20
CA VAL A 57 -7.97 13.53 -10.67
C VAL A 57 -8.02 13.64 -9.14
N ASN A 58 -9.18 13.98 -8.57
CA ASN A 58 -9.32 14.10 -7.12
C ASN A 58 -9.23 12.73 -6.44
N ALA A 59 -9.92 11.73 -6.97
CA ALA A 59 -9.82 10.35 -6.47
C ALA A 59 -8.40 9.78 -6.63
N LEU A 60 -7.73 10.07 -7.75
CA LEU A 60 -6.33 9.69 -7.98
C LEU A 60 -5.36 10.37 -7.02
N LEU A 61 -5.60 11.63 -6.65
CA LEU A 61 -4.80 12.34 -5.64
C LEU A 61 -4.87 11.64 -4.28
N VAL A 62 -6.09 11.28 -3.83
CA VAL A 62 -6.27 10.55 -2.57
C VAL A 62 -5.62 9.17 -2.65
N PHE A 63 -5.83 8.45 -3.74
CA PHE A 63 -5.16 7.17 -4.00
C PHE A 63 -3.64 7.28 -3.92
N ALA A 64 -3.04 8.29 -4.54
CA ALA A 64 -1.59 8.49 -4.54
C ALA A 64 -1.05 8.76 -3.13
N VAL A 65 -1.73 9.60 -2.36
CA VAL A 65 -1.34 9.89 -0.96
C VAL A 65 -1.45 8.63 -0.11
N LEU A 66 -2.58 7.92 -0.14
CA LEU A 66 -2.79 6.69 0.62
C LEU A 66 -1.80 5.60 0.24
N SER A 67 -1.48 5.49 -1.05
CA SER A 67 -0.49 4.57 -1.59
C SER A 67 0.91 4.82 -1.04
N VAL A 68 1.36 6.08 -1.04
CA VAL A 68 2.68 6.45 -0.50
C VAL A 68 2.73 6.19 1.00
N VAL A 69 1.67 6.55 1.74
CA VAL A 69 1.57 6.29 3.19
C VAL A 69 1.61 4.79 3.48
N ALA A 70 0.86 3.98 2.74
CA ALA A 70 0.85 2.53 2.88
C ALA A 70 2.24 1.92 2.58
N TRP A 71 2.86 2.35 1.48
CA TRP A 71 4.20 1.90 1.11
C TRP A 71 5.26 2.26 2.16
N LEU A 72 5.28 3.51 2.64
CA LEU A 72 6.18 3.94 3.71
C LEU A 72 5.95 3.16 5.02
N SER A 73 4.70 2.92 5.38
CA SER A 73 4.35 2.16 6.58
C SER A 73 4.87 0.72 6.50
N MET A 74 4.67 0.04 5.37
CA MET A 74 5.20 -1.30 5.17
C MET A 74 6.74 -1.31 5.18
N ARG A 75 7.37 -0.33 4.53
CA ARG A 75 8.84 -0.21 4.55
C ARG A 75 9.39 0.02 5.96
N ALA A 76 8.67 0.75 6.80
CA ALA A 76 9.06 0.98 8.20
C ALA A 76 8.88 -0.26 9.08
N ILE A 77 7.80 -1.04 8.89
CA ILE A 77 7.46 -2.19 9.74
C ILE A 77 8.24 -3.45 9.33
N VAL A 78 8.39 -3.68 8.03
CA VAL A 78 8.97 -4.90 7.43
C VAL A 78 10.46 -4.71 7.07
N GLY A 79 10.95 -3.47 7.00
CA GLY A 79 12.35 -3.16 6.71
C GLY A 79 13.32 -3.81 7.69
N VAL A 80 14.46 -4.29 7.17
CA VAL A 80 15.50 -5.03 7.90
C VAL A 80 15.90 -4.26 9.17
N ARG A 81 15.56 -4.83 10.34
CA ARG A 81 15.98 -4.31 11.64
C ARG A 81 17.50 -4.43 11.73
N HIS A 82 18.19 -3.31 11.88
CA HIS A 82 19.61 -3.30 12.20
C HIS A 82 19.80 -4.02 13.55
N GLY A 83 20.53 -5.14 13.55
CA GLY A 83 20.76 -5.96 14.76
C GLY A 83 20.52 -7.46 14.58
N GLN A 84 20.04 -7.92 13.42
CA GLN A 84 19.82 -9.36 13.16
C GLN A 84 21.11 -10.16 12.89
N VAL A 85 22.26 -9.50 12.82
CA VAL A 85 23.56 -10.20 12.77
C VAL A 85 24.00 -10.44 14.21
N LYS A 86 23.81 -11.66 14.70
CA LYS A 86 24.49 -12.10 15.92
C LYS A 86 25.99 -12.06 15.63
N ARG A 87 26.69 -11.02 16.09
CA ARG A 87 28.15 -11.03 16.17
C ARG A 87 28.52 -12.07 17.22
N ILE A 88 29.00 -13.22 16.74
CA ILE A 88 29.61 -14.21 17.61
C ILE A 88 31.07 -13.79 17.71
N ASP A 89 31.41 -13.11 18.80
CA ASP A 89 32.79 -12.72 19.10
C ASP A 89 33.56 -13.85 19.81
N ARG A 90 32.91 -14.98 20.11
CA ARG A 90 33.56 -16.18 20.68
C ARG A 90 34.02 -17.09 19.55
N ASP A 91 35.33 -17.17 19.36
CA ASP A 91 35.92 -18.16 18.47
C ASP A 91 35.81 -19.56 19.11
N ILE A 92 35.49 -20.55 18.27
CA ILE A 92 35.37 -21.96 18.62
C ILE A 92 36.76 -22.56 18.91
N ASN A 93 37.81 -21.83 18.55
CA ASN A 93 39.21 -22.22 18.74
C ASN A 93 39.84 -21.66 20.02
N ASP A 94 39.12 -20.80 20.76
CA ASP A 94 39.50 -20.38 22.11
C ASP A 94 39.12 -21.50 23.09
N ASN A 95 39.96 -22.54 23.12
CA ASN A 95 39.88 -23.74 23.99
C ASN A 95 39.38 -23.44 25.41
#